data_AF-A0A9N9G201-F1
#
_entry.id   AF-A0A9N9G201-F1
#
_cell.length_a   1.000
_cell.length_b   1.000
_cell.length_c   1.000
_cell.angle_alpha   90.00
_cell.angle_beta   90.00
_cell.angle_gamma   90.00
#
_symmetry.space_group_name_H-M   'P 1'
#
loop_
_entity.id
_entity.type
_entity.pdbx_description
1 polymer ?
#
loop_
_entity_poly.entity_id
_entity_poly.type
_entity_poly.pdbx_seq_one_letter_code
_entity_poly.pdbx_strand_id
1 'polypeptide(L)'
;MKQIAEIDKDVLPDADIAVFFEINYDDWLELLKARSRPADHDKDFMKNFETQKFLLEATQKLCQEKGIELIIFPQDNSSAQGASLKLKGLLKDKISEKS
;
A
#
# COMPACT_ATOMS: atom_id res chain seq x y z
N MET A 1 -19.58 2.47 -22.10
CA MET A 1 -18.49 2.58 -21.09
C MET A 1 -18.22 1.27 -20.34
N LYS A 2 -19.22 0.51 -19.85
CA LYS A 2 -18.99 -0.80 -19.19
C LYS A 2 -18.13 -1.78 -20.02
N GLN A 3 -18.39 -1.88 -21.32
CA GLN A 3 -17.66 -2.80 -22.20
C GLN A 3 -16.16 -2.49 -22.33
N ILE A 4 -15.73 -1.23 -22.21
CA ILE A 4 -14.30 -0.87 -22.31
C ILE A 4 -13.57 -1.23 -21.01
N ALA A 5 -14.18 -0.96 -19.86
CA ALA A 5 -13.60 -1.29 -18.55
C ALA A 5 -13.50 -2.80 -18.31
N GLU A 6 -14.43 -3.59 -18.84
CA GLU A 6 -14.36 -5.05 -18.79
C GLU A 6 -13.24 -5.60 -19.66
N ILE A 7 -13.08 -5.06 -20.88
CA ILE A 7 -11.96 -5.42 -21.75
C ILE A 7 -10.65 -5.05 -21.05
N ASP A 8 -10.50 -3.82 -20.56
CA ASP A 8 -9.27 -3.37 -19.87
C ASP A 8 -8.90 -4.28 -18.69
N LYS A 9 -9.88 -4.76 -17.91
CA LYS A 9 -9.64 -5.70 -16.82
C LYS A 9 -8.99 -7.01 -17.30
N ASP A 10 -9.37 -7.50 -18.48
CA ASP A 10 -8.92 -8.79 -19.00
C ASP A 10 -7.61 -8.68 -19.78
N VAL A 11 -7.26 -7.50 -20.31
CA VAL A 11 -5.99 -7.27 -21.05
C VAL A 11 -4.90 -6.59 -20.22
N LEU A 12 -5.21 -6.01 -19.06
CA LEU A 12 -4.18 -5.40 -18.23
C LEU A 12 -3.21 -6.48 -17.71
N PRO A 13 -1.89 -6.31 -17.91
CA PRO A 13 -0.91 -7.23 -17.37
C PRO A 13 -0.97 -7.17 -15.84
N ASP A 14 -0.84 -8.34 -15.21
CA ASP A 14 -0.62 -8.42 -13.77
C ASP A 14 0.76 -7.83 -13.43
N ALA A 15 0.89 -7.25 -12.24
CA ALA A 15 2.16 -6.72 -11.76
C ALA A 15 3.11 -7.85 -11.35
N ASP A 16 4.42 -7.67 -11.52
CA ASP A 16 5.40 -8.63 -10.96
C ASP A 16 5.47 -8.55 -9.43
N ILE A 17 5.30 -7.34 -8.90
CA ILE A 17 5.41 -7.02 -7.48
C ILE A 17 4.33 -6.00 -7.09
N ALA A 18 3.62 -6.26 -6.00
CA ALA A 18 2.75 -5.31 -5.32
C ALA A 18 3.39 -4.87 -4.00
N VAL A 19 3.36 -3.57 -3.70
CA VAL A 19 3.85 -3.01 -2.43
C VAL A 19 2.67 -2.47 -1.64
N PHE A 20 2.43 -3.03 -0.47
CA PHE A 20 1.43 -2.54 0.48
C PHE A 20 2.10 -1.72 1.57
N PHE A 21 1.74 -0.45 1.69
CA PHE A 21 2.25 0.43 2.74
C PHE A 21 1.43 0.19 4.00
N GLU A 22 2.02 -0.49 4.97
CA GLU A 22 1.42 -0.73 6.27
C GLU A 22 1.90 0.32 7.25
N ILE A 23 0.98 1.03 7.89
CA ILE A 23 1.29 2.04 8.91
C ILE A 23 0.62 1.64 10.23
N ASN A 24 1.38 1.72 11.33
CA ASN A 24 0.79 1.52 12.65
C ASN A 24 -0.03 2.75 13.08
N TYR A 25 -0.85 2.58 14.10
CA TYR A 25 -1.78 3.62 14.52
C TYR A 25 -1.08 4.89 15.03
N ASP A 26 0.04 4.74 15.73
CA ASP A 26 0.76 5.87 16.33
C ASP A 26 1.44 6.73 15.26
N ASP A 27 2.15 6.11 14.31
CA ASP A 27 2.73 6.79 13.15
C ASP A 27 1.65 7.45 12.29
N TRP A 28 0.50 6.78 12.11
CA TRP A 28 -0.63 7.35 11.39
C TRP A 28 -1.17 8.61 12.05
N LEU A 29 -1.38 8.58 13.37
CA LEU A 29 -1.79 9.74 14.14
C LEU A 29 -0.81 10.91 14.02
N GLU A 30 0.49 10.64 14.04
CA GLU A 30 1.52 11.66 13.86
C GLU A 30 1.48 12.29 12.47
N LEU A 31 1.31 11.48 11.42
CA LEU A 31 1.15 11.98 10.05
C LEU A 31 -0.11 12.84 9.89
N LEU A 32 -1.21 12.47 10.53
CA LEU A 32 -2.45 13.28 10.52
C LEU A 32 -2.24 14.64 11.19
N LYS A 33 -1.59 14.67 12.36
CA LYS A 33 -1.24 15.93 13.05
C LYS A 33 -0.40 16.83 12.14
N ALA A 34 0.61 16.27 11.47
CA ALA A 34 1.48 17.01 10.55
C ALA A 34 0.72 17.59 9.35
N ARG A 35 -0.34 16.93 8.86
CA ARG A 35 -1.16 17.40 7.74
C ARG A 35 -2.06 18.59 8.09
N SER A 36 -2.36 18.79 9.38
CA SER A 36 -3.11 19.95 9.90
C SER A 36 -4.44 20.21 9.18
N ARG A 37 -5.15 19.15 8.78
CA ARG A 37 -6.48 19.28 8.14
C ARG A 37 -7.59 19.12 9.18
N PRO A 38 -8.62 19.99 9.19
CA PRO A 38 -9.73 19.89 10.15
C PRO A 38 -10.47 18.54 10.12
N ALA A 39 -10.56 17.91 8.94
CA ALA A 39 -11.24 16.63 8.76
C ALA A 39 -10.49 15.43 9.36
N ASP A 40 -9.18 15.56 9.64
CA ASP A 40 -8.34 14.47 10.12
C ASP A 40 -8.63 14.10 11.59
N HIS A 41 -9.43 14.92 12.29
CA HIS A 41 -9.84 14.70 13.69
C HIS A 41 -11.29 14.24 13.84
N ASP A 42 -12.01 14.05 12.73
CA ASP A 42 -13.37 13.53 12.77
C ASP A 42 -13.38 12.07 13.25
N LYS A 43 -14.30 11.72 14.15
CA LYS A 43 -14.38 10.35 14.71
C LYS A 43 -14.67 9.30 13.63
N ASP A 44 -15.41 9.65 12.60
CA ASP A 44 -15.68 8.75 11.48
C ASP A 44 -14.47 8.65 10.56
N PHE A 45 -13.65 9.69 10.45
CA PHE A 45 -12.36 9.62 9.76
C PHE A 45 -11.39 8.68 10.49
N MET A 46 -11.40 8.66 11.82
CA MET A 46 -10.56 7.77 12.62
C MET A 46 -10.83 6.28 12.35
N LYS A 47 -12.08 5.92 12.03
CA LYS A 47 -12.45 4.54 11.64
C LYS A 47 -11.81 4.09 10.33
N ASN A 48 -11.35 5.03 9.49
CA ASN A 48 -10.68 4.67 8.24
C ASN A 48 -9.37 3.91 8.48
N PHE A 49 -8.73 4.04 9.64
CA PHE A 49 -7.57 3.22 9.97
C PHE A 49 -7.87 1.72 9.91
N GLU A 50 -9.07 1.33 10.36
CA GLU A 50 -9.50 -0.06 10.36
C GLU A 50 -9.64 -0.64 8.94
N THR A 51 -9.83 0.22 7.93
CA THR A 51 -9.94 -0.20 6.53
C THR A 51 -8.64 -0.81 5.99
N GLN A 52 -7.49 -0.43 6.57
CA GLN A 52 -6.19 -0.96 6.19
C GLN A 52 -6.15 -2.49 6.30
N LYS A 53 -6.76 -3.06 7.35
CA LYS A 53 -6.80 -4.52 7.54
C LYS A 53 -7.53 -5.20 6.39
N PHE A 54 -8.71 -4.70 6.03
CA PHE A 54 -9.51 -5.26 4.93
C PHE A 54 -8.81 -5.09 3.58
N LEU A 55 -8.11 -3.97 3.37
CA LEU A 55 -7.31 -3.75 2.16
C LEU A 55 -6.11 -4.69 2.08
N LEU A 56 -5.44 -4.96 3.21
CA LEU A 56 -4.34 -5.91 3.27
C LEU A 56 -4.82 -7.32 2.93
N GLU A 57 -5.91 -7.78 3.54
CA GLU A 57 -6.52 -9.09 3.26
C GLU A 57 -6.91 -9.23 1.78
N ALA A 58 -7.55 -8.21 1.21
CA ALA A 58 -7.90 -8.20 -0.22
C ALA A 58 -6.67 -8.22 -1.13
N THR A 59 -5.62 -7.48 -0.76
CA THR A 59 -4.36 -7.43 -1.52
C THR A 59 -3.63 -8.78 -1.47
N GLN A 60 -3.55 -9.39 -0.29
CA GLN A 60 -2.97 -10.72 -0.10
C GLN A 60 -3.68 -11.76 -0.98
N LYS A 61 -5.02 -11.75 -0.95
CA LYS A 61 -5.83 -12.64 -1.78
C LYS A 61 -5.56 -12.44 -3.28
N LEU A 62 -5.59 -11.20 -3.76
CA LEU A 62 -5.32 -10.88 -5.16
C LEU A 62 -3.92 -11.35 -5.58
N CYS A 63 -2.91 -11.06 -4.77
CA CYS A 63 -1.53 -11.42 -5.09
C CYS A 63 -1.34 -12.93 -5.12
N GLN A 64 -1.97 -13.66 -4.20
CA GLN A 64 -1.97 -15.12 -4.22
C GLN A 64 -2.67 -15.69 -5.46
N GLU A 65 -3.84 -15.17 -5.83
CA GLU A 65 -4.61 -15.62 -6.99
C GLU A 65 -3.89 -15.37 -8.32
N LYS A 66 -3.13 -14.27 -8.41
CA LYS A 66 -2.43 -13.84 -9.63
C LYS A 66 -0.95 -14.20 -9.67
N GLY A 67 -0.40 -14.81 -8.61
CA GLY A 67 1.02 -15.11 -8.51
C GLY A 67 1.92 -13.86 -8.42
N ILE A 68 1.38 -12.75 -7.93
CA ILE A 68 2.09 -11.47 -7.75
C ILE A 68 2.87 -11.55 -6.44
N GLU A 69 4.13 -11.10 -6.43
CA GLU A 69 4.88 -11.00 -5.18
C GLU A 69 4.37 -9.81 -4.35
N LEU A 70 3.88 -10.08 -3.15
CA LEU A 70 3.46 -9.03 -2.22
C LEU A 70 4.58 -8.67 -1.25
N ILE A 71 4.91 -7.38 -1.19
CA ILE A 71 5.81 -6.79 -0.20
C ILE A 71 4.97 -5.92 0.75
N ILE A 72 4.99 -6.26 2.04
CA ILE A 72 4.42 -5.41 3.09
C ILE A 72 5.54 -4.47 3.56
N PHE A 73 5.40 -3.19 3.24
CA PHE A 73 6.37 -2.16 3.60
C PHE A 73 5.90 -1.42 4.86
N PRO A 74 6.64 -1.51 5.99
CA PRO A 74 6.30 -0.77 7.19
C PRO A 74 6.60 0.72 6.99
N GLN A 75 5.55 1.49 6.76
CA GLN A 75 5.60 2.94 6.68
C GLN A 75 5.64 3.52 8.10
N ASP A 76 6.65 4.35 8.34
CA ASP A 76 6.81 5.14 9.55
C ASP A 76 6.56 6.63 9.27
N ASN A 77 6.76 7.49 10.28
CA ASN A 77 6.67 8.94 10.15
C ASN A 77 7.84 9.59 9.37
N SER A 78 8.69 8.82 8.68
CA SER A 78 9.83 9.37 7.95
C SER A 78 9.43 10.21 6.74
N SER A 79 10.37 11.02 6.24
CA SER A 79 10.16 11.77 5.00
C SER A 79 9.94 10.85 3.81
N ALA A 80 9.24 11.33 2.78
CA ALA A 80 9.05 10.57 1.54
C ALA A 80 10.38 10.08 0.93
N GLN A 81 11.45 10.87 1.07
CA GLN A 81 12.78 10.48 0.64
C GLN A 81 13.35 9.33 1.49
N GLY A 82 13.17 9.38 2.81
CA GLY A 82 13.58 8.31 3.73
C GLY A 82 12.86 6.99 3.43
N ALA A 83 11.53 7.03 3.29
CA ALA A 83 10.73 5.87 2.92
C ALA A 83 11.13 5.30 1.55
N SER A 84 11.37 6.15 0.56
CA SER A 84 11.83 5.73 -0.78
C SER A 84 13.18 5.00 -0.74
N LEU A 85 14.14 5.49 0.05
CA LEU A 85 15.45 4.84 0.20
C LEU A 85 15.33 3.47 0.87
N LYS A 86 14.50 3.35 1.91
CA LYS A 86 14.23 2.06 2.58
C LYS A 86 13.60 1.06 1.62
N LEU A 87 12.55 1.46 0.90
CA LEU A 87 11.87 0.60 -0.07
C LEU A 87 12.81 0.18 -1.20
N LYS A 88 13.65 1.09 -1.69
CA LYS A 88 14.66 0.78 -2.71
C LYS A 88 15.64 -0.29 -2.23
N GLY A 89 16.04 -0.27 -0.96
CA GLY A 89 16.87 -1.32 -0.36
C GLY A 89 16.18 -2.68 -0.43
N LEU A 90 14.96 -2.76 0.09
CA LEU A 90 14.15 -3.99 0.09
C LEU A 90 13.91 -4.57 -1.31
N LEU A 91 13.64 -3.71 -2.29
CA LEU A 91 13.39 -4.13 -3.67
C LEU A 91 14.66 -4.65 -4.35
N LYS A 92 15.84 -4.08 -4.07
CA LYS A 92 17.10 -4.53 -4.66
C LYS A 92 17.42 -5.96 -4.23
N ASP A 93 17.30 -6.26 -2.95
CA ASP A 93 17.59 -7.58 -2.41
C ASP A 93 16.72 -8.65 -3.10
N LYS A 94 15.43 -8.33 -3.32
CA LYS A 94 14.46 -9.24 -3.94
C LYS A 94 14.59 -9.40 -5.46
N ILE A 95 14.93 -8.34 -6.18
CA ILE A 95 15.12 -8.41 -7.64
C ILE A 95 16.42 -9.14 -7.98
N SER A 96 17.46 -8.98 -7.16
CA SER A 96 18.74 -9.69 -7.33
C SER A 96 18.67 -11.19 -7.08
N GLU A 97 17.71 -11.69 -6.28
CA GLU A 97 17.46 -13.13 -6.09
C GLU A 97 16.79 -13.81 -7.30
N LYS A 98 16.20 -13.03 -8.22
CA LYS A 98 15.49 -13.54 -9.41
C LYS A 98 16.28 -13.43 -10.72
N SER A 99 17.49 -12.85 -10.70
CA SER A 99 18.39 -12.68 -11.86
C SER A 99 19.46 -13.75 -11.92
#